data_AF-A0A0G0YUX1-F1
#
_entry.id   AF-A0A0G0YUX1-F1
#
_cell.length_a   1.000
_cell.length_b   1.000
_cell.length_c   1.000
_cell.angle_alpha   90.00
_cell.angle_beta   90.00
_cell.angle_gamma   90.00
#
_symmetry.space_group_name_H-M   'P 1'
#
loop_
_entity.id
_entity.type
_entity.pdbx_description
1 polymer ?
#
loop_
_entity_poly.entity_id
_entity_poly.type
_entity_poly.pdbx_seq_one_letter_code
_entity_poly.pdbx_strand_id
1 'polypeptide(L)'
;MSLVIIMRKIAKYFIASFAFSVLLTTAVLAQNPAPILEVVTPSEGQTIYGNKVPILFSVENFQLVDYQTNKLLQAGQGHIHLWLDDSNPTPESAVKLTSDEFTFSDVAYGNHTLRTELVNNNHTSLNPPFVTTVSFTNEAVGSPSPVATSGFDKNTALVILVVVALVIIAAWWYTKEEDEETKAESKSQGSKSKVTKKRTVKKSKGNR
;
A
#
# COMPACT_ATOMS: atom_id res chain seq x y z
N MET A 1 16.07 -66.71 -73.57
CA MET A 1 14.87 -65.89 -73.33
C MET A 1 15.05 -65.22 -71.97
N SER A 2 15.30 -63.92 -72.00
CA SER A 2 16.34 -63.29 -71.18
C SER A 2 15.91 -62.89 -69.76
N LEU A 3 16.80 -63.17 -68.80
CA LEU A 3 16.79 -62.83 -67.37
C LEU A 3 16.38 -61.37 -67.04
N VAL A 4 16.49 -60.49 -68.05
CA VAL A 4 16.11 -59.07 -68.03
C VAL A 4 14.61 -58.83 -67.78
N ILE A 5 13.74 -59.79 -68.10
CA ILE A 5 12.28 -59.65 -67.94
C ILE A 5 11.85 -59.80 -66.46
N ILE A 6 12.59 -60.58 -65.66
CA ILE A 6 12.24 -60.86 -64.26
C ILE A 6 12.59 -59.66 -63.36
N MET A 7 13.72 -58.99 -63.58
CA MET A 7 14.11 -57.79 -62.81
C MET A 7 13.19 -56.58 -63.05
N ARG A 8 12.55 -56.48 -64.22
CA ARG A 8 11.59 -55.40 -64.53
C ARG A 8 10.26 -55.54 -63.79
N LYS A 9 9.89 -56.73 -63.32
CA LYS A 9 8.69 -56.92 -62.48
C LYS A 9 8.95 -56.60 -61.01
N ILE A 10 10.13 -56.91 -60.48
CA ILE A 10 10.50 -56.62 -59.07
C ILE A 10 10.74 -55.12 -58.86
N ALA A 11 11.30 -54.41 -59.85
CA ALA A 11 11.49 -52.96 -59.79
C ALA A 11 10.17 -52.15 -59.73
N LYS A 12 9.03 -52.72 -60.19
CA LYS A 12 7.73 -52.06 -60.08
C LYS A 12 7.08 -52.21 -58.69
N TYR A 13 7.42 -53.26 -57.95
CA TYR A 13 6.92 -53.46 -56.59
C TYR A 13 7.79 -52.79 -55.53
N PHE A 14 9.02 -52.37 -55.86
CA PHE A 14 9.86 -51.59 -54.95
C PHE A 14 9.56 -50.09 -54.93
N ILE A 15 8.83 -49.56 -55.92
CA ILE A 15 8.42 -48.14 -55.96
C ILE A 15 7.07 -47.91 -55.24
N ALA A 16 6.34 -48.99 -54.91
CA ALA A 16 5.03 -48.93 -54.27
C ALA A 16 5.07 -49.13 -52.74
N SER A 17 6.23 -49.00 -52.07
CA SER A 17 6.37 -49.28 -50.64
C SER A 17 7.06 -48.17 -49.82
N PHE A 18 7.14 -46.95 -50.34
CA PHE A 18 7.75 -45.82 -49.63
C PHE A 18 6.89 -44.55 -49.64
N ALA A 19 5.57 -44.71 -49.48
CA ALA A 19 4.64 -43.58 -49.33
C ALA A 19 3.57 -43.84 -48.25
N PHE A 20 3.91 -44.66 -47.25
CA PHE A 20 3.11 -44.79 -46.04
C PHE A 20 4.00 -44.59 -44.81
N SER A 21 4.77 -43.49 -44.83
CA SER A 21 5.31 -42.93 -43.60
C SER A 21 4.14 -42.29 -42.88
N VAL A 22 3.46 -43.07 -42.04
CA VAL A 22 2.43 -42.58 -41.12
C VAL A 22 3.10 -41.54 -40.23
N LEU A 23 2.82 -40.28 -40.52
CA LEU A 23 3.13 -39.17 -39.64
C LEU A 23 2.18 -39.34 -38.44
N LEU A 24 2.60 -40.11 -37.42
CA LEU A 24 1.97 -40.04 -36.10
C LEU A 24 2.29 -38.67 -35.52
N THR A 25 1.52 -37.66 -35.89
CA THR A 25 1.45 -36.41 -35.15
C THR A 25 0.76 -36.74 -33.83
N THR A 26 1.54 -37.01 -32.79
CA THR A 26 1.01 -36.99 -31.44
C THR A 26 0.52 -35.57 -31.19
N ALA A 27 -0.79 -35.41 -31.04
CA ALA A 27 -1.33 -34.19 -30.47
C ALA A 27 -0.81 -34.13 -29.02
N VAL A 28 0.26 -33.36 -28.81
CA VAL A 28 0.62 -32.91 -27.47
C VAL A 28 -0.54 -32.01 -27.06
N LEU A 29 -1.49 -32.56 -26.30
CA LEU A 29 -2.44 -31.74 -25.57
C LEU A 29 -1.57 -30.85 -24.67
N ALA A 30 -1.48 -29.56 -25.00
CA ALA A 30 -0.94 -28.58 -24.08
C ALA A 30 -1.84 -28.64 -22.84
N GLN A 31 -1.41 -29.39 -21.83
CA GLN A 31 -2.00 -29.30 -20.51
C GLN A 31 -1.64 -27.91 -20.01
N ASN A 32 -2.56 -26.96 -20.18
CA ASN A 32 -2.44 -25.72 -19.43
C ASN A 32 -2.37 -26.11 -17.96
N PRO A 33 -1.33 -25.66 -17.23
CA PRO A 33 -1.26 -25.92 -15.80
C PRO A 33 -2.53 -25.40 -15.14
N ALA A 34 -2.98 -26.11 -14.09
CA ALA A 34 -4.18 -25.71 -13.37
C ALA A 34 -4.00 -24.28 -12.83
N PRO A 35 -5.03 -23.43 -12.91
CA PRO A 35 -4.97 -22.09 -12.36
C PRO A 35 -4.81 -22.17 -10.84
N ILE A 36 -4.15 -21.18 -10.27
CA ILE A 36 -3.96 -21.03 -8.83
C ILE A 36 -4.47 -19.64 -8.45
N LEU A 37 -5.31 -19.58 -7.41
CA LEU A 37 -5.77 -18.35 -6.79
C LEU A 37 -5.61 -18.47 -5.28
N GLU A 38 -4.70 -17.67 -4.72
CA GLU A 38 -4.46 -17.55 -3.28
C GLU A 38 -4.85 -16.14 -2.81
N VAL A 39 -5.48 -16.06 -1.64
CA VAL A 39 -5.74 -14.79 -0.95
C VAL A 39 -4.57 -14.52 -0.01
N VAL A 40 -3.70 -13.58 -0.39
CA VAL A 40 -2.51 -13.20 0.38
C VAL A 40 -2.91 -12.35 1.59
N THR A 41 -3.89 -11.46 1.40
CA THR A 41 -4.45 -10.63 2.47
C THR A 41 -5.95 -10.45 2.22
N PRO A 42 -6.82 -10.58 3.23
CA PRO A 42 -6.52 -11.11 4.56
C PRO A 42 -6.07 -12.57 4.50
N SER A 43 -5.17 -12.97 5.40
CA SER A 43 -4.89 -14.39 5.67
C SER A 43 -5.96 -14.97 6.61
N GLU A 44 -6.09 -16.30 6.64
CA GLU A 44 -7.06 -16.97 7.52
C GLU A 44 -6.86 -16.57 8.99
N GLY A 45 -7.94 -16.08 9.61
CA GLY A 45 -7.98 -15.61 11.00
C GLY A 45 -7.26 -14.27 11.25
N GLN A 46 -6.84 -13.55 10.21
CA GLN A 46 -6.16 -12.27 10.37
C GLN A 46 -7.09 -11.20 10.98
N THR A 47 -6.55 -10.38 11.88
CA THR A 47 -7.22 -9.16 12.35
C THR A 47 -6.69 -7.93 11.59
N ILE A 48 -7.60 -7.17 10.97
CA ILE A 48 -7.30 -5.92 10.26
C ILE A 48 -7.82 -4.74 11.10
N TYR A 49 -6.97 -3.76 11.38
CA TYR A 49 -7.39 -2.56 12.11
C TYR A 49 -7.91 -1.49 11.14
N GLY A 50 -9.14 -1.03 11.36
CA GLY A 50 -9.85 -0.05 10.54
C GLY A 50 -11.00 -0.65 9.74
N ASN A 51 -11.76 0.22 9.09
CA ASN A 51 -12.91 -0.14 8.26
C ASN A 51 -12.56 -0.26 6.76
N LYS A 52 -11.27 -0.13 6.42
CA LYS A 52 -10.74 -0.38 5.07
C LYS A 52 -10.03 -1.73 5.08
N VAL A 53 -10.53 -2.65 4.27
CA VAL A 53 -10.01 -4.02 4.20
C VAL A 53 -9.30 -4.20 2.86
N PRO A 54 -7.96 -4.16 2.84
CA PRO A 54 -7.20 -4.45 1.63
C PRO A 54 -7.27 -5.95 1.34
N ILE A 55 -7.52 -6.28 0.07
CA ILE A 55 -7.54 -7.63 -0.46
C ILE A 55 -6.42 -7.74 -1.48
N LEU A 56 -5.54 -8.73 -1.31
CA LEU A 56 -4.44 -9.03 -2.22
C LEU A 56 -4.52 -10.49 -2.65
N PHE A 57 -4.38 -10.73 -3.94
CA PHE A 57 -4.40 -12.06 -4.54
C PHE A 57 -3.03 -12.41 -5.12
N SER A 58 -2.68 -13.69 -5.05
CA SER A 58 -1.64 -14.27 -5.90
C SER A 58 -2.34 -15.16 -6.93
N VAL A 59 -2.16 -14.83 -8.21
CA VAL A 59 -2.78 -15.57 -9.32
C VAL A 59 -1.68 -16.14 -10.20
N GLU A 60 -1.68 -17.46 -10.37
CA GLU A 60 -0.74 -18.17 -11.24
C GLU A 60 -1.49 -19.00 -12.29
N ASN A 61 -0.83 -19.23 -13.43
CA ASN A 61 -1.36 -20.03 -14.54
C ASN A 61 -2.72 -19.53 -15.09
N PHE A 62 -3.05 -18.27 -14.82
CA PHE A 62 -4.28 -17.62 -15.25
C PHE A 62 -4.05 -16.14 -15.48
N GLN A 63 -4.63 -15.60 -16.54
CA GLN A 63 -4.53 -14.18 -16.88
C GLN A 63 -5.83 -13.47 -16.54
N LEU A 64 -5.74 -12.48 -15.65
CA LEU A 64 -6.85 -11.57 -15.39
C LEU A 64 -6.96 -10.59 -16.56
N VAL A 65 -8.12 -10.57 -17.22
CA VAL A 65 -8.37 -9.73 -18.40
C VAL A 65 -9.69 -8.98 -18.25
N ASP A 66 -9.79 -7.84 -18.93
CA ASP A 66 -11.04 -7.11 -19.01
C ASP A 66 -12.07 -7.89 -19.84
N TYR A 67 -13.08 -8.40 -19.16
CA TYR A 67 -14.19 -9.16 -19.73
C TYR A 67 -15.12 -8.31 -20.63
N GLN A 68 -15.08 -6.98 -20.50
CA GLN A 68 -15.87 -6.09 -21.35
C GLN A 68 -15.28 -5.98 -22.74
N THR A 69 -13.95 -5.97 -22.85
CA THR A 69 -13.23 -5.94 -24.14
C THR A 69 -12.97 -7.34 -24.70
N ASN A 70 -12.73 -8.33 -23.84
CA ASN A 70 -12.41 -9.71 -24.23
C ASN A 70 -13.57 -10.66 -23.93
N LYS A 71 -14.65 -10.56 -24.70
CA LYS A 71 -15.89 -11.33 -24.45
C LYS A 71 -15.80 -12.81 -24.82
N LEU A 72 -14.80 -13.21 -25.60
CA LEU A 72 -14.66 -14.59 -26.05
C LEU A 72 -14.11 -15.47 -24.92
N LEU A 73 -14.61 -16.70 -24.87
CA LEU A 73 -14.08 -17.74 -24.00
C LEU A 73 -12.69 -18.14 -24.49
N GLN A 74 -11.67 -17.92 -23.66
CA GLN A 74 -10.29 -18.34 -23.92
C GLN A 74 -9.74 -19.06 -22.69
N ALA A 75 -9.13 -20.22 -22.91
CA ALA A 75 -8.58 -21.02 -21.83
C ALA A 75 -7.45 -20.27 -21.10
N GLY A 76 -7.47 -20.32 -19.76
CA GLY A 76 -6.49 -19.64 -18.91
C GLY A 76 -6.66 -18.12 -18.84
N GLN A 77 -7.82 -17.58 -19.24
CA GLN A 77 -8.16 -16.17 -19.13
C GLN A 77 -9.52 -15.96 -18.48
N GLY A 78 -9.66 -14.85 -17.76
CA GLY A 78 -10.88 -14.55 -17.04
C GLY A 78 -10.72 -13.42 -16.05
N HIS A 79 -11.47 -13.50 -14.97
CA HIS A 79 -11.49 -12.50 -13.90
C HIS A 79 -11.95 -13.12 -12.59
N ILE A 80 -11.86 -12.36 -11.49
CA ILE A 80 -12.24 -12.82 -10.16
C ILE A 80 -13.63 -12.30 -9.82
N HIS A 81 -14.48 -13.15 -9.26
CA HIS A 81 -15.67 -12.74 -8.53
C HIS A 81 -15.36 -12.74 -7.04
N LEU A 82 -15.71 -11.65 -6.36
CA LEU A 82 -15.41 -11.41 -4.96
C LEU A 82 -16.70 -11.08 -4.20
N TRP A 83 -16.91 -11.76 -3.08
CA TRP A 83 -18.02 -11.54 -2.16
C TRP A 83 -17.51 -11.36 -0.74
N LEU A 84 -18.12 -10.43 -0.01
CA LEU A 84 -17.89 -10.20 1.42
C LEU A 84 -19.21 -10.45 2.16
N ASP A 85 -19.21 -11.41 3.06
CA ASP A 85 -20.36 -11.79 3.91
C ASP A 85 -21.65 -12.14 3.14
N ASP A 86 -21.53 -12.55 1.88
CA ASP A 86 -22.69 -12.95 1.08
C ASP A 86 -23.09 -14.39 1.42
N SER A 87 -24.28 -14.54 2.01
CA SER A 87 -24.85 -15.85 2.34
C SER A 87 -25.36 -16.62 1.12
N ASN A 88 -25.66 -15.92 0.01
CA ASN A 88 -26.14 -16.52 -1.24
C ASN A 88 -25.44 -15.89 -2.45
N PRO A 89 -24.14 -16.16 -2.64
CA PRO A 89 -23.34 -15.52 -3.66
C PRO A 89 -23.82 -15.91 -5.06
N THR A 90 -24.13 -14.90 -5.88
CA THR A 90 -24.45 -15.04 -7.29
C THR A 90 -23.51 -14.19 -8.15
N PRO A 91 -23.40 -14.45 -9.47
CA PRO A 91 -22.61 -13.63 -10.38
C PRO A 91 -23.01 -12.14 -10.42
N GLU A 92 -24.25 -11.82 -10.02
CA GLU A 92 -24.79 -10.46 -9.96
C GLU A 92 -24.38 -9.74 -8.66
N SER A 93 -24.28 -10.46 -7.54
CA SER A 93 -23.84 -9.88 -6.25
C SER A 93 -22.32 -9.72 -6.15
N ALA A 94 -21.57 -10.39 -7.04
CA ALA A 94 -20.11 -10.34 -7.06
C ALA A 94 -19.55 -8.97 -7.42
N VAL A 95 -18.53 -8.55 -6.68
CA VAL A 95 -17.56 -7.56 -7.16
C VAL A 95 -16.67 -8.25 -8.20
N LYS A 96 -16.60 -7.70 -9.41
CA LYS A 96 -15.86 -8.28 -10.55
C LYS A 96 -14.51 -7.59 -10.67
N LEU A 97 -13.43 -8.34 -10.47
CA LEU A 97 -12.07 -7.82 -10.45
C LEU A 97 -11.27 -8.34 -11.63
N THR A 98 -10.66 -7.41 -12.35
CA THR A 98 -9.70 -7.67 -13.43
C THR A 98 -8.26 -7.31 -12.98
N SER A 99 -8.05 -7.18 -11.67
CA SER A 99 -6.78 -6.91 -11.01
C SER A 99 -6.63 -7.88 -9.83
N ASP A 100 -5.40 -8.03 -9.36
CA ASP A 100 -4.99 -8.83 -8.20
C ASP A 100 -5.13 -8.10 -6.85
N GLU A 101 -5.59 -6.85 -6.85
CA GLU A 101 -5.81 -6.07 -5.64
C GLU A 101 -7.20 -5.42 -5.63
N PHE A 102 -7.77 -5.30 -4.44
CA PHE A 102 -9.00 -4.56 -4.19
C PHE A 102 -9.02 -4.03 -2.76
N THR A 103 -9.83 -3.02 -2.47
CA THR A 103 -10.04 -2.57 -1.08
C THR A 103 -11.50 -2.31 -0.84
N PHE A 104 -12.10 -3.07 0.07
CA PHE A 104 -13.39 -2.72 0.61
C PHE A 104 -13.26 -1.51 1.52
N SER A 105 -14.15 -0.54 1.36
CA SER A 105 -14.28 0.61 2.26
C SER A 105 -15.53 0.45 3.10
N ASP A 106 -15.53 1.07 4.28
CA ASP A 106 -16.68 1.12 5.17
C ASP A 106 -17.21 -0.26 5.59
N VAL A 107 -16.30 -1.23 5.72
CA VAL A 107 -16.60 -2.56 6.28
C VAL A 107 -16.94 -2.40 7.76
N ALA A 108 -18.11 -2.89 8.17
CA ALA A 108 -18.52 -2.91 9.57
C ALA A 108 -17.49 -3.67 10.41
N TYR A 109 -17.31 -3.32 11.69
CA TYR A 109 -16.37 -4.05 12.54
C TYR A 109 -16.95 -5.41 12.97
N GLY A 110 -16.16 -6.46 12.87
CA GLY A 110 -16.55 -7.80 13.32
C GLY A 110 -15.84 -8.91 12.57
N ASN A 111 -16.46 -10.09 12.59
CA ASN A 111 -15.99 -11.26 11.84
C ASN A 111 -16.59 -11.24 10.44
N HIS A 112 -15.76 -11.57 9.47
CA HIS A 112 -16.07 -11.53 8.06
C HIS A 112 -15.67 -12.82 7.37
N THR A 113 -16.40 -13.15 6.32
CA THR A 113 -16.08 -14.23 5.38
C THR A 113 -15.90 -13.64 3.99
N LEU A 114 -14.68 -13.72 3.48
CA LEU A 114 -14.35 -13.40 2.10
C LEU A 114 -14.47 -14.66 1.25
N ARG A 115 -15.32 -14.64 0.23
CA ARG A 115 -15.38 -15.71 -0.77
C ARG A 115 -14.91 -15.17 -2.11
N THR A 116 -14.11 -15.96 -2.82
CA THR A 116 -13.58 -15.62 -4.13
C THR A 116 -13.78 -16.79 -5.09
N GLU A 117 -14.01 -16.49 -6.35
CA GLU A 117 -14.06 -17.49 -7.41
C GLU A 117 -13.37 -16.98 -8.67
N LEU A 118 -12.54 -17.83 -9.27
CA LEU A 118 -11.97 -17.57 -10.57
C LEU A 118 -12.95 -18.03 -11.66
N VAL A 119 -13.32 -17.13 -12.56
CA VAL A 119 -14.30 -17.40 -13.61
C VAL A 119 -13.74 -17.09 -14.99
N ASN A 120 -14.37 -17.65 -16.03
CA ASN A 120 -14.07 -17.28 -17.42
C ASN A 120 -14.62 -15.88 -17.76
N ASN A 121 -14.15 -15.32 -18.89
CA ASN A 121 -14.58 -14.00 -19.41
C ASN A 121 -16.10 -13.81 -19.54
N ASN A 122 -16.85 -14.88 -19.79
CA ASN A 122 -18.32 -14.84 -19.89
C ASN A 122 -19.03 -15.02 -18.53
N HIS A 123 -18.32 -14.87 -17.41
CA HIS A 123 -18.78 -15.08 -16.03
C HIS A 123 -19.14 -16.53 -15.66
N THR A 124 -18.87 -17.53 -16.50
CA THR A 124 -19.12 -18.92 -16.11
C THR A 124 -17.96 -19.47 -15.29
N SER A 125 -18.26 -20.28 -14.27
CA SER A 125 -17.27 -21.00 -13.47
C SER A 125 -16.30 -21.79 -14.34
N LEU A 126 -15.06 -21.94 -13.85
CA LEU A 126 -14.12 -22.90 -14.41
C LEU A 126 -14.61 -24.34 -14.18
N ASN A 127 -14.02 -25.30 -14.89
CA ASN A 127 -14.31 -26.72 -14.73
C ASN A 127 -13.03 -27.50 -14.40
N PRO A 128 -12.82 -27.95 -13.15
CA PRO A 128 -13.71 -27.75 -11.99
C PRO A 128 -13.73 -26.28 -11.51
N PRO A 129 -14.76 -25.85 -10.74
CA PRO A 129 -14.80 -24.52 -10.15
C PRO A 129 -13.61 -24.30 -9.21
N PHE A 130 -13.01 -23.11 -9.27
CA PHE A 130 -11.89 -22.73 -8.41
C PHE A 130 -12.36 -21.64 -7.43
N VAL A 131 -12.64 -22.04 -6.19
CA VAL A 131 -13.23 -21.20 -5.15
C VAL A 131 -12.33 -21.21 -3.92
N THR A 132 -12.06 -20.03 -3.36
CA THR A 132 -11.31 -19.86 -2.11
C THR A 132 -12.13 -19.03 -1.14
N THR A 133 -12.19 -19.46 0.12
CA THR A 133 -12.87 -18.75 1.20
C THR A 133 -11.87 -18.47 2.31
N VAL A 134 -11.90 -17.26 2.85
CA VAL A 134 -11.06 -16.83 3.98
C VAL A 134 -11.92 -16.16 5.05
N SER A 135 -11.72 -16.55 6.29
CA SER A 135 -12.33 -15.88 7.45
C SER A 135 -11.35 -14.89 8.05
N PHE A 136 -11.81 -13.68 8.38
CA PHE A 136 -10.98 -12.66 9.03
C PHE A 136 -11.81 -11.78 9.97
N THR A 137 -11.15 -10.96 10.76
CA THR A 137 -11.80 -10.00 11.66
C THR A 137 -11.29 -8.61 11.37
N ASN A 138 -12.13 -7.58 11.47
CA ASN A 138 -11.66 -6.20 11.53
C ASN A 138 -12.11 -5.51 12.83
N GLU A 139 -11.25 -4.63 13.33
CA GLU A 139 -11.45 -3.93 14.60
C GLU A 139 -11.12 -2.44 14.47
N ALA A 140 -11.72 -1.61 15.33
CA ALA A 140 -11.38 -0.20 15.36
C ALA A 140 -9.92 0.01 15.75
N VAL A 141 -9.25 0.97 15.10
CA VAL A 141 -7.96 1.46 15.61
C VAL A 141 -8.20 2.04 17.00
N GLY A 142 -7.56 1.47 18.01
CA GLY A 142 -7.64 1.99 19.37
C GLY A 142 -7.27 3.47 19.37
N SER A 143 -8.12 4.32 19.93
CA SER A 143 -7.72 5.70 20.19
C SER A 143 -6.52 5.66 21.13
N PRO A 144 -5.43 6.40 20.87
CA PRO A 144 -4.35 6.48 21.85
C PRO A 144 -4.95 6.98 23.16
N SER A 145 -4.80 6.19 24.22
CA SER A 145 -5.18 6.64 25.56
C SER A 145 -4.41 7.94 25.83
N PRO A 146 -5.04 9.03 26.29
CA PRO A 146 -4.32 10.25 26.58
C PRO A 146 -3.20 9.91 27.56
N VAL A 147 -1.96 10.07 27.10
CA VAL A 147 -0.79 9.91 27.97
C VAL A 147 -1.04 10.84 29.14
N ALA A 148 -1.19 10.27 30.34
CA ALA A 148 -1.28 11.07 31.55
C ALA A 148 0.01 11.90 31.61
N THR A 149 -0.08 13.18 31.28
CA THR A 149 0.96 14.15 31.61
C THR A 149 1.06 14.11 33.12
N SER A 150 2.08 13.41 33.64
CA SER A 150 2.46 13.51 35.05
C SER A 150 2.52 14.99 35.38
N GLY A 151 1.62 15.42 36.25
CA GLY A 151 1.49 16.81 36.63
C GLY A 151 2.85 17.31 37.12
N PHE A 152 3.26 18.46 36.62
CA PHE A 152 4.44 19.14 37.12
C PHE A 152 4.29 19.36 38.63
N ASP A 153 5.04 18.61 39.43
CA ASP A 153 4.96 18.66 40.88
C ASP A 153 5.40 20.05 41.36
N LYS A 154 4.58 20.71 42.17
CA LYS A 154 4.88 22.05 42.72
C LYS A 154 6.18 22.10 43.51
N ASN A 155 6.57 20.98 44.11
CA ASN A 155 7.82 20.85 44.85
C ASN A 155 9.02 20.77 43.90
N THR A 156 8.92 19.99 42.83
CA THR A 156 9.92 19.93 41.76
C THR A 156 10.02 21.28 41.05
N ALA A 157 8.90 21.96 40.83
CA ALA A 157 8.84 23.32 40.33
C ALA A 157 9.58 24.31 41.23
N LEU A 158 9.33 24.27 42.54
CA LEU A 158 10.02 25.11 43.52
C LEU A 158 11.52 24.82 43.56
N VAL A 159 11.91 23.55 43.51
CA VAL A 159 13.33 23.16 43.48
C VAL A 159 14.01 23.71 42.22
N ILE A 160 13.40 23.57 41.05
CA ILE A 160 13.93 24.12 39.80
C ILE A 160 14.06 25.65 39.90
N LEU A 161 13.04 26.35 40.42
CA LEU A 161 13.09 27.81 40.59
C LEU A 161 14.19 28.24 41.57
N VAL A 162 14.38 27.52 42.67
CA VAL A 162 15.45 27.79 43.64
C VAL A 162 16.82 27.58 43.00
N VAL A 163 17.01 26.49 42.27
CA VAL A 163 18.29 26.21 41.58
C VAL A 163 18.59 27.29 40.54
N VAL A 164 17.62 27.68 39.72
CA VAL A 164 17.80 28.75 38.73
C VAL A 164 18.13 30.09 39.41
N ALA A 165 17.43 30.43 40.50
CA ALA A 165 17.71 31.65 41.26
C ALA A 165 19.13 31.67 41.85
N LEU A 166 19.60 30.54 42.38
CA LEU A 166 20.96 30.41 42.90
C LEU A 166 22.02 30.58 41.80
N VAL A 167 21.79 30.00 40.62
CA VAL A 167 22.70 30.16 39.47
C VAL A 167 22.76 31.62 39.02
N ILE A 168 21.62 32.32 38.97
CA ILE A 168 21.57 33.74 38.62
C ILE A 168 22.31 34.58 39.67
N ILE A 169 22.12 34.31 40.96
CA ILE A 169 22.83 35.02 42.04
C ILE A 169 24.33 34.77 41.97
N ALA A 170 24.76 33.53 41.72
CA ALA A 170 26.16 33.17 41.57
C ALA A 170 26.78 33.85 40.34
N ALA A 171 26.07 33.88 39.20
CA ALA A 171 26.51 34.59 38.01
C ALA A 171 26.65 36.10 38.27
N TRP A 172 25.69 36.69 38.99
CA TRP A 172 25.73 38.11 39.37
C TRP A 172 26.88 38.43 40.33
N TRP A 173 27.23 37.49 41.20
CA TRP A 173 28.43 37.57 42.05
C TRP A 173 29.71 37.46 41.25
N TYR A 174 29.80 36.50 40.33
CA TYR A 174 30.97 36.26 39.49
C TYR A 174 31.28 37.47 38.59
N THR A 175 30.26 38.15 38.06
CA THR A 175 30.45 39.38 37.28
C THR A 175 30.84 40.60 38.11
N LYS A 176 30.81 40.52 39.44
CA LYS A 176 31.12 41.67 40.32
C LYS A 176 32.62 41.85 40.59
N GLU A 177 33.45 40.88 40.22
CA GLU A 177 34.91 40.95 40.42
C GLU A 177 35.67 41.62 39.25
N GLU A 178 35.00 41.97 38.15
CA GLU A 178 35.64 42.64 36.99
C GLU A 178 35.37 44.16 36.91
N ASP A 179 34.54 44.73 37.80
CA ASP A 179 34.12 46.14 37.70
C ASP A 179 34.96 47.14 38.54
N GLU A 180 35.94 46.70 39.33
CA GLU A 180 36.80 47.63 40.10
C GLU A 180 37.99 48.22 39.32
N GLU A 181 38.28 47.78 38.08
CA GLU A 181 39.38 48.35 37.27
C GLU A 181 38.96 49.31 36.14
N THR A 182 37.67 49.54 35.87
CA THR A 182 37.26 50.53 34.82
C THR A 182 36.71 51.85 35.37
N LYS A 183 36.90 52.14 36.66
CA LYS A 183 36.56 53.42 37.28
C LYS A 183 37.74 54.42 37.24
N ALA A 184 38.34 54.65 36.07
CA ALA A 184 39.41 55.64 35.95
C ALA A 184 39.50 56.40 34.62
N GLU A 185 38.56 56.32 33.67
CA GLU A 185 38.70 57.15 32.46
C GLU A 185 37.38 57.44 31.71
N SER A 186 36.46 58.22 32.29
CA SER A 186 35.46 58.94 31.47
C SER A 186 34.75 60.12 32.14
N LYS A 187 35.38 60.80 33.10
CA LYS A 187 34.88 62.10 33.58
C LYS A 187 36.02 63.05 33.91
N SER A 188 36.48 63.82 32.92
CA SER A 188 36.87 65.23 33.11
C SER A 188 37.55 65.78 31.85
N GLN A 189 36.76 66.37 30.93
CA GLN A 189 37.10 67.49 30.03
C GLN A 189 35.97 67.52 28.96
N GLY A 190 35.23 68.59 28.68
CA GLY A 190 35.12 69.94 29.18
C GLY A 190 34.01 70.65 28.37
N SER A 191 33.12 71.36 29.07
CA SER A 191 32.56 72.70 28.75
C SER A 191 32.19 73.12 27.31
N LYS A 192 30.94 73.65 27.18
CA LYS A 192 30.31 74.49 26.12
C LYS A 192 29.61 73.69 24.98
N SER A 193 28.38 73.97 24.55
CA SER A 193 27.64 75.24 24.43
C SER A 193 26.12 75.01 24.40
N LYS A 194 25.38 75.99 24.95
CA LYS A 194 23.96 76.27 24.70
C LYS A 194 23.64 76.26 23.19
N VAL A 195 22.46 75.78 22.79
CA VAL A 195 21.46 76.55 22.01
C VAL A 195 20.06 75.95 22.22
N THR A 196 19.16 76.80 22.68
CA THR A 196 17.71 76.61 22.81
C THR A 196 17.03 76.74 21.44
N LYS A 197 16.08 75.86 21.09
CA LYS A 197 14.94 76.27 20.25
C LYS A 197 13.68 75.45 20.54
N LYS A 198 12.77 76.12 21.25
CA LYS A 198 11.37 75.75 21.46
C LYS A 198 10.54 76.28 20.29
N ARG A 199 9.70 75.46 19.65
CA ARG A 199 8.41 75.85 19.01
C ARG A 199 7.67 74.61 18.51
N THR A 200 6.71 74.06 19.27
CA THR A 200 5.23 74.21 19.19
C THR A 200 4.52 73.79 17.89
N VAL A 201 3.55 72.85 18.05
CA VAL A 201 2.18 72.79 17.43
C VAL A 201 2.16 72.28 15.97
N LYS A 202 1.35 71.30 15.50
CA LYS A 202 -0.12 71.13 15.58
C LYS A 202 -0.59 69.80 14.93
N LYS A 203 -1.51 69.09 15.60
CA LYS A 203 -2.72 68.37 15.14
C LYS A 203 -3.05 68.26 13.62
N SER A 204 -3.31 67.04 13.12
CA SER A 204 -4.35 66.64 12.12
C SER A 204 -4.26 65.12 11.87
N LYS A 205 -5.18 64.25 12.35
CA LYS A 205 -6.52 63.87 11.82
C LYS A 205 -6.49 63.09 10.47
N GLY A 206 -6.78 61.79 10.56
CA GLY A 206 -7.70 61.04 9.68
C GLY A 206 -7.21 60.47 8.34
N ASN A 207 -7.26 59.14 8.20
CA ASN A 207 -7.95 58.36 7.15
C ASN A 207 -7.82 56.88 7.54
N ARG A 208 -8.92 56.14 7.74
CA ARG A 208 -9.62 55.33 6.71
C ARG A 208 -8.68 54.40 5.97
#